data_AF-A0A1F6QIM3-F1
#
_entry.id   AF-A0A1F6QIM3-F1
#
_cell.length_a   1.000
_cell.length_b   1.000
_cell.length_c   1.000
_cell.angle_alpha   90.00
_cell.angle_beta   90.00
_cell.angle_gamma   90.00
#
_symmetry.space_group_name_H-M   'P 1'
#
loop_
_entity.id
_entity.type
_entity.pdbx_description
1 polymer ?
#
loop_
_entity_poly.entity_id
_entity_poly.type
_entity_poly.pdbx_seq_one_letter_code
_entity_poly.pdbx_strand_id
1 'polypeptide(L)' 'MKIFLLAIQFVTGVGLILLVLLHSAKGEGFGSIGGQAKLFASQKGLEAGLNKITAVAAVLFVLASVLLSLIK' A
#
# COMPACT_ATOMS: atom_id res chain seq x y z
N MET A 1 -12.58 -16.37 -15.77
CA MET A 1 -12.03 -16.15 -14.40
C MET A 1 -10.67 -15.48 -14.40
N LYS A 2 -9.68 -15.96 -15.19
CA LYS A 2 -8.32 -15.37 -15.25
C LYS A 2 -8.28 -13.88 -15.63
N ILE A 3 -9.06 -13.48 -16.64
CA ILE A 3 -9.15 -12.08 -17.11
C ILE A 3 -9.68 -11.15 -16.01
N PHE A 4 -10.64 -11.62 -15.21
CA PHE A 4 -11.21 -10.84 -14.10
C PHE A 4 -10.17 -10.58 -13.01
N LEU A 5 -9.41 -11.61 -12.63
CA LEU A 5 -8.30 -11.46 -11.67
C LEU A 5 -7.19 -10.55 -12.20
N LEU A 6 -6.86 -10.64 -13.49
CA LEU A 6 -5.90 -9.73 -14.14
C LEU A 6 -6.37 -8.27 -14.12
N ALA A 7 -7.65 -8.03 -14.41
CA ALA A 7 -8.23 -6.69 -14.35
C ALA A 7 -8.15 -6.10 -12.93
N ILE A 8 -8.50 -6.90 -11.90
CA ILE A 8 -8.35 -6.49 -10.50
C ILE A 8 -6.89 -6.21 -10.16
N GLN A 9 -5.97 -7.09 -10.56
CA GLN A 9 -4.54 -6.92 -10.30
C GLN A 9 -4.00 -5.63 -10.92
N PHE A 10 -4.43 -5.33 -12.16
CA PHE A 10 -4.00 -4.14 -12.87
C PHE A 10 -4.55 -2.86 -12.21
N VAL A 11 -5.84 -2.82 -11.90
CA VAL A 11 -6.48 -1.67 -11.25
C VAL A 11 -5.91 -1.42 -9.86
N THR A 12 -5.74 -2.47 -9.06
CA THR A 12 -5.15 -2.36 -7.71
C THR A 12 -3.67 -1.95 -7.77
N GLY A 13 -2.92 -2.44 -8.76
CA GLY A 13 -1.53 -2.03 -8.98
C GLY A 13 -1.38 -0.55 -9.34
N VAL A 14 -2.16 -0.07 -10.32
CA VAL A 14 -2.18 1.36 -10.70
C VAL A 14 -2.66 2.23 -9.53
N GLY A 15 -3.72 1.80 -8.83
CA GLY A 15 -4.24 2.49 -7.66
C GLY A 15 -3.19 2.61 -6.54
N LEU A 16 -2.41 1.56 -6.29
CA LEU A 16 -1.32 1.60 -5.32
C LEU A 16 -0.21 2.56 -5.71
N ILE A 17 0.18 2.61 -6.98
CA ILE A 17 1.17 3.58 -7.46
C ILE A 17 0.71 5.00 -7.14
N LEU A 18 -0.54 5.34 -7.46
CA LEU A 18 -1.11 6.66 -7.19
C LEU A 18 -1.19 6.96 -5.68
N LEU A 19 -1.64 5.99 -4.87
CA LEU A 19 -1.75 6.13 -3.41
C LEU A 19 -0.39 6.34 -2.73
N VAL A 20 0.66 5.68 -3.22
CA VAL A 20 2.02 5.85 -2.72
C VAL A 20 2.60 7.20 -3.13
N LEU A 21 2.35 7.66 -4.36
CA LEU A 21 2.80 8.99 -4.80
C LEU A 21 2.11 10.12 -4.03
N LEU A 22 0.88 9.90 -3.55
CA LEU A 22 0.15 10.87 -2.73
C LEU A 22 0.67 10.94 -1.27
N HIS A 23 1.42 9.93 -0.81
CA HIS A 23 2.03 9.99 0.50
C HIS A 23 3.12 11.08 0.53
N SER A 24 3.05 11.95 1.54
CA SER A 24 4.17 12.84 1.86
C SER A 24 5.40 11.99 2.18
N ALA A 25 6.58 12.49 1.83
CA ALA A 25 7.84 11.81 2.14
C ALA A 25 7.98 11.67 3.67
N LYS A 26 7.62 10.50 4.20
CA LYS A 26 7.87 10.14 5.59
C LYS A 26 9.36 9.93 5.71
N GLY A 27 10.08 10.91 6.27
CA GLY A 27 11.53 10.90 6.50
C GLY A 27 11.99 9.88 7.55
N GLU A 28 11.32 8.73 7.62
CA GLU A 28 11.46 7.73 8.65
C GLU A 28 12.67 6.81 8.41
N GLY A 29 13.16 6.70 7.15
CA GLY A 29 14.39 5.99 6.77
C GLY A 29 14.60 4.66 7.50
N PHE A 30 15.85 4.33 7.82
CA PHE A 30 16.19 3.24 8.76
C PHE A 30 15.96 3.62 10.23
N GLY A 31 15.77 4.91 10.55
CA GLY A 31 15.53 5.40 11.91
C GLY A 31 14.17 4.97 12.50
N SER A 32 13.25 4.54 11.65
CA SER A 32 11.96 3.97 12.06
C SER A 32 12.03 2.51 12.51
N ILE A 33 13.09 1.78 12.14
CA ILE A 33 13.30 0.38 12.56
C ILE A 33 13.48 0.28 14.09
N GLY A 34 14.00 1.33 14.73
CA GLY A 34 14.13 1.43 16.19
C GLY A 34 12.94 2.06 16.92
N GLY A 35 11.83 2.36 16.23
CA GLY A 35 10.62 2.94 16.83
C GLY A 35 10.71 4.41 17.25
N GLN A 36 11.90 5.02 17.28
CA GLN A 36 12.11 6.39 17.77
C GLN A 36 11.64 7.45 16.76
N ALA A 37 11.69 7.19 15.45
CA ALA A 37 11.24 8.14 14.44
C ALA A 37 9.73 8.44 14.52
N LYS A 38 8.92 7.49 15.00
CA LYS A 38 7.47 7.66 15.17
C LYS A 38 7.08 8.55 16.35
N LEU A 39 7.95 8.71 17.36
CA LEU A 39 7.67 9.54 18.53
C LEU A 39 7.70 11.04 18.21
N PHE A 40 8.40 11.43 17.15
CA PHE A 40 8.54 12.82 16.72
C PHE A 40 7.75 13.16 15.43
N ALA A 41 7.18 12.14 14.76
CA ALA A 41 6.37 12.31 13.57
C ALA A 41 4.87 12.37 13.94
N SER A 42 4.30 13.57 14.05
CA SER A 42 2.86 13.73 14.20
C SER A 42 2.19 13.44 12.84
N GLN A 43 1.62 12.25 12.66
CA GLN A 43 0.81 11.94 11.46
C GLN A 43 -0.42 12.85 11.46
N LYS A 44 -0.48 13.80 10.52
CA LYS A 44 -1.72 14.55 10.27
C LYS A 44 -2.83 13.54 9.93
N GLY A 45 -4.05 13.75 10.42
CA GLY A 45 -5.16 12.78 10.28
C GLY A 45 -5.43 12.30 8.84
N LEU A 46 -5.13 13.14 7.85
CA LEU A 46 -5.21 12.79 6.42
C LEU A 46 -4.20 11.68 6.03
N GLU A 47 -2.97 11.74 6.55
CA GLU A 47 -1.95 10.72 6.31
C GLU A 47 -2.29 9.39 6.98
N ALA A 48 -2.96 9.42 8.13
CA ALA A 48 -3.41 8.20 8.81
C ALA A 48 -4.49 7.47 7.99
N GLY A 49 -5.45 8.23 7.44
CA GLY A 49 -6.48 7.70 6.53
C GLY A 49 -5.88 7.12 5.25
N LEU A 50 -4.97 7.87 4.62
CA LEU A 50 -4.30 7.42 3.39
C LEU A 50 -3.46 6.16 3.61
N ASN A 51 -2.78 6.05 4.76
CA ASN A 51 -2.01 4.88 5.14
C ASN A 51 -2.91 3.63 5.29
N LYS A 52 -4.10 3.79 5.89
CA LYS A 52 -5.06 2.69 6.04
C LYS A 52 -5.62 2.22 4.70
N ILE A 53 -5.98 3.15 3.82
CA ILE A 53 -6.49 2.83 2.47
C ILE A 53 -5.41 2.12 1.65
N THR A 54 -4.17 2.63 1.69
CA THR A 54 -3.04 2.04 0.99
C THR A 54 -2.73 0.63 1.50
N ALA A 55 -2.78 0.41 2.83
CA ALA A 55 -2.59 -0.91 3.41
C ALA A 55 -3.65 -1.92 2.95
N VAL A 56 -4.93 -1.52 2.92
CA VAL A 56 -6.01 -2.38 2.41
C VAL A 56 -5.83 -2.69 0.93
N ALA A 57 -5.51 -1.68 0.11
CA ALA A 57 -5.24 -1.86 -1.31
C ALA A 57 -4.04 -2.79 -1.55
N ALA A 58 -3.00 -2.70 -0.71
CA ALA A 58 -1.80 -3.53 -0.80
C ALA A 58 -2.10 -4.99 -0.48
N VAL A 59 -2.88 -5.25 0.57
CA VAL A 59 -3.33 -6.61 0.92
C VAL A 59 -4.17 -7.20 -0.21
N LEU A 60 -5.11 -6.44 -0.77
CA LEU A 60 -5.93 -6.89 -1.91
C LEU A 60 -5.08 -7.22 -3.15
N PHE A 61 -4.10 -6.38 -3.47
CA PHE A 61 -3.17 -6.62 -4.59
C PHE A 61 -2.34 -7.89 -4.37
N VAL A 62 -1.82 -8.13 -3.15
CA VAL A 62 -1.04 -9.33 -2.84
C VAL A 62 -1.92 -10.57 -2.92
N LEU A 63 -3.12 -10.55 -2.35
CA LEU A 63 -4.06 -11.67 -2.41
C LEU A 63 -4.43 -12.01 -3.86
N ALA A 64 -4.75 -11.00 -4.68
CA ALA A 64 -5.02 -11.20 -6.09
C ALA A 64 -3.79 -11.74 -6.84
N SER A 65 -2.57 -11.31 -6.50
CA SER A 65 -1.32 -11.79 -7.08
C SER A 65 -1.07 -13.27 -6.76
N VAL A 66 -1.25 -13.66 -5.50
CA VAL A 66 -1.09 -15.05 -5.05
C VAL A 66 -2.12 -15.95 -5.73
N LEU A 67 -3.39 -15.55 -5.75
CA LEU A 67 -4.44 -16.30 -6.43
C LEU A 67 -4.16 -16.46 -7.93
N LEU A 68 -3.69 -15.39 -8.58
CA LEU A 68 -3.28 -15.45 -9.98
C LEU A 68 -2.10 -16.41 -10.19
N SER A 69 -1.12 -16.40 -9.29
CA SER A 69 0.06 -17.28 -9.34
C SER A 69 -0.28 -18.75 -9.13
N LEU A 70 -1.34 -19.08 -8.38
CA LEU A 70 -1.77 -20.47 -8.16
C LEU A 70 -2.63 -21.01 -9.31
N ILE A 71 -3.29 -20.12 -10.06
CA ILE A 71 -4.18 -20.46 -11.20
C ILE A 71 -3.43 -20.45 -12.55
N LYS A 72 -2.28 -19.77 -12.59
CA LYS A 72 -1.41 -19.69 -13.77
C LYS A 72 -0.46 -20.88 -13.79
#